data_AF-A0A8S1QZ17-F1
#
_entry.id   AF-A0A8S1QZ17-F1
#
_cell.length_a   1.000
_cell.length_b   1.000
_cell.length_c   1.000
_cell.angle_alpha   90.00
_cell.angle_beta   90.00
_cell.angle_gamma   90.00
#
_symmetry.space_group_name_H-M   'P 1'
#
loop_
_entity.id
_entity.type
_entity.pdbx_description
1 polymer ?
#
loop_
_entity_poly.entity_id
_entity_poly.type
_entity_poly.pdbx_seq_one_letter_code
_entity_poly.pdbx_strand_id
1 'polypeptide(L)'
;MLVKRYRVQVDYEIQKDKVYYQILVTNINNENETKTTINRYSEIKDFNDQLQKNVCLLKLLLQLPQFPGRSFFSKTNDDKEKIIQRKIELETYFNELFSIEKILSLKPVQQYLPIDNTQNKEMNISIKIENYVIYDDIVVYSLRFKNNLEGDEWIYKQRYSEIKNIHDALLDQGFKNKLPSFPTRKLFGQTNENPETIEKRKEDLQNYLNSLFCAQEVQESQIIKFLISDSKKYHEKNLKLEELKKSSTLKAQADFNQKYREKTQKNSLLIHENI
;
A
#
# COMPACT_ATOMS: atom_id res chain seq x y z
N MET A 1 15.41 -3.51 6.18
CA MET A 1 15.07 -2.62 5.06
C MET A 1 14.31 -1.40 5.60
N LEU A 2 14.83 -0.21 5.33
CA LEU A 2 14.32 1.06 5.83
C LEU A 2 12.94 1.37 5.23
N VAL A 3 11.97 1.75 6.06
CA VAL A 3 10.69 2.29 5.59
C VAL A 3 11.01 3.48 4.68
N LYS A 4 10.56 3.46 3.42
CA LYS A 4 10.75 4.60 2.51
C LYS A 4 10.02 5.79 3.12
N ARG A 5 10.80 6.74 3.62
CA ARG A 5 10.29 8.01 4.14
C ARG A 5 10.79 9.10 3.23
N TYR A 6 9.89 9.99 2.85
CA TYR A 6 10.19 11.12 1.99
C TYR A 6 10.10 12.39 2.82
N ARG A 7 10.99 13.33 2.50
CA ARG A 7 10.92 14.71 2.98
C ARG A 7 10.57 15.58 1.79
N VAL A 8 9.64 16.50 1.97
CA VAL A 8 9.24 17.44 0.93
C VAL A 8 9.64 18.84 1.35
N GLN A 9 10.24 19.57 0.42
CA GLN A 9 10.49 21.01 0.53
C GLN A 9 9.79 21.67 -0.65
N VAL A 10 9.08 22.76 -0.38
CA VAL A 10 8.40 23.54 -1.41
C VAL A 10 9.09 24.88 -1.51
N ASP A 11 9.32 25.37 -2.72
CA ASP A 11 9.64 26.77 -2.99
C ASP A 11 8.72 27.34 -4.07
N TYR A 12 8.88 28.62 -4.42
CA TYR A 12 8.08 29.22 -5.48
C TYR A 12 8.87 30.17 -6.38
N GLU A 13 8.37 30.33 -7.59
CA GLU A 13 8.84 31.33 -8.54
C GLU A 13 7.65 32.00 -9.23
N ILE A 14 7.85 33.24 -9.68
CA ILE A 14 6.84 33.99 -10.43
C ILE A 14 7.34 34.13 -11.87
N GLN A 15 6.59 33.56 -12.81
CA GLN A 15 6.90 33.63 -14.24
C GLN A 15 5.67 34.15 -14.98
N LYS A 16 5.82 35.25 -15.73
CA LYS A 16 4.73 35.84 -16.55
C LYS A 16 3.43 36.02 -15.75
N ASP A 17 3.52 36.62 -14.56
CA ASP A 17 2.39 36.90 -13.65
C ASP A 17 1.67 35.63 -13.12
N LYS A 18 2.38 34.49 -13.11
CA LYS A 18 1.88 33.23 -12.57
C LYS A 18 2.85 32.69 -11.53
N VAL A 19 2.29 32.21 -10.43
CA VAL A 19 3.04 31.54 -9.36
C VAL A 19 3.18 30.06 -9.68
N TYR A 20 4.41 29.57 -9.68
CA TYR A 20 4.76 28.16 -9.79
C TYR A 20 5.41 27.72 -8.49
N TYR A 21 5.04 26.54 -8.00
CA TYR A 21 5.61 25.92 -6.82
C TYR A 21 6.59 24.83 -7.25
N GLN A 22 7.81 24.91 -6.74
CA GLN A 22 8.86 23.92 -6.94
C GLN A 22 8.81 22.94 -5.78
N ILE A 23 8.45 21.69 -6.03
CA ILE A 23 8.30 20.66 -5.01
C ILE A 23 9.48 19.70 -5.13
N LEU A 24 10.41 19.80 -4.17
CA LEU A 24 11.58 18.93 -4.03
C LEU A 24 11.24 17.79 -3.06
N VAL A 25 11.37 16.55 -3.54
CA VAL A 25 11.12 15.34 -2.76
C VAL A 25 12.42 14.57 -2.60
N THR A 26 12.85 14.35 -1.36
CA THR A 26 14.09 13.64 -1.02
C THR A 26 13.78 12.33 -0.31
N ASN A 27 14.40 11.23 -0.75
CA ASN A 27 14.37 9.98 0.01
C ASN A 27 15.25 10.12 1.26
N ILE A 28 14.66 10.01 2.45
CA ILE A 28 15.38 10.17 3.71
C ILE A 28 16.44 9.08 3.92
N ASN A 29 16.26 7.92 3.27
CA ASN A 29 17.22 6.81 3.36
C ASN A 29 18.41 6.95 2.40
N ASN A 30 18.30 7.85 1.41
CA ASN A 30 19.34 8.14 0.44
C ASN A 30 19.19 9.59 -0.01
N GLU A 31 19.90 10.51 0.62
CA GLU A 31 19.74 11.96 0.37
C GLU A 31 20.11 12.38 -1.06
N ASN A 32 20.80 11.52 -1.81
CA ASN A 32 21.09 11.74 -3.23
C ASN A 32 19.89 11.45 -4.15
N GLU A 33 18.91 10.66 -3.68
CA GLU A 33 17.68 10.38 -4.42
C GLU A 33 16.67 11.51 -4.22
N THR A 34 16.69 12.45 -5.15
CA THR A 34 15.81 13.61 -5.15
C THR A 34 15.03 13.74 -6.46
N LYS A 35 13.88 14.39 -6.38
CA LYS A 35 13.10 14.77 -7.56
C LYS A 35 12.44 16.11 -7.34
N THR A 36 12.61 17.00 -8.32
CA THR A 36 11.95 18.30 -8.33
C THR A 36 10.86 18.30 -9.39
N THR A 37 9.69 18.80 -9.01
CA THR A 37 8.57 19.04 -9.92
C THR A 37 8.15 20.50 -9.82
N ILE A 38 7.65 21.07 -10.91
CA ILE A 38 7.22 22.46 -10.98
C ILE A 38 5.76 22.48 -11.39
N ASN A 39 4.89 22.99 -10.53
CA ASN A 39 3.45 22.99 -10.76
C ASN A 39 2.81 24.30 -10.34
N ARG A 40 1.78 24.71 -11.07
CA ARG A 40 0.84 25.72 -10.58
C ARG A 40 -0.03 25.11 -9.49
N TYR A 41 -0.54 25.94 -8.59
CA TYR A 41 -1.46 25.48 -7.55
C TYR A 41 -2.69 24.74 -8.10
N SER A 42 -3.20 25.13 -9.28
CA SER A 42 -4.30 24.40 -9.94
C SER A 42 -3.93 22.97 -10.31
N GLU A 43 -2.71 22.74 -10.81
CA GLU A 43 -2.23 21.41 -11.20
C GLU A 43 -2.03 20.52 -9.96
N ILE A 44 -1.55 21.11 -8.86
CA ILE A 44 -1.45 20.42 -7.57
C ILE A 44 -2.84 20.05 -7.04
N LYS A 45 -3.84 20.93 -7.21
CA LYS A 45 -5.23 20.61 -6.86
C LYS A 45 -5.77 19.46 -7.70
N ASP A 46 -5.53 19.48 -9.01
CA ASP A 46 -5.95 18.39 -9.91
C ASP A 46 -5.30 17.06 -9.51
N PHE A 47 -4.03 17.08 -9.10
CA PHE A 47 -3.35 15.93 -8.50
C PHE A 47 -4.08 15.43 -7.24
N ASN A 48 -4.41 16.32 -6.30
CA ASN A 48 -5.16 15.95 -5.08
C ASN A 48 -6.52 15.33 -5.41
N ASP A 49 -7.26 15.92 -6.35
CA ASP A 49 -8.58 15.43 -6.74
C ASP A 49 -8.50 14.04 -7.40
N GLN A 50 -7.48 13.81 -8.24
CA GLN A 50 -7.20 12.48 -8.82
C GLN A 50 -6.82 11.46 -7.74
N LEU A 51 -6.02 11.86 -6.74
CA LEU A 51 -5.64 11.01 -5.63
C LEU A 51 -6.86 10.62 -4.78
N GLN A 52 -7.72 11.59 -4.43
CA GLN A 52 -8.96 11.34 -3.71
C GLN A 52 -9.88 10.39 -4.48
N LYS A 53 -10.01 10.59 -5.81
CA LYS A 53 -10.76 9.67 -6.68
C LYS A 53 -10.20 8.25 -6.60
N ASN A 54 -8.89 8.07 -6.71
CA ASN A 54 -8.25 6.76 -6.63
C ASN A 54 -8.45 6.10 -5.27
N VAL A 55 -8.29 6.86 -4.17
CA VAL A 55 -8.53 6.37 -2.80
C VAL A 55 -9.98 5.91 -2.63
N CYS A 56 -10.94 6.68 -3.16
CA CYS A 56 -12.36 6.34 -3.13
C CYS A 56 -12.67 5.09 -3.97
N LEU A 57 -12.19 5.03 -5.22
CA LEU A 57 -12.40 3.90 -6.13
C LEU A 57 -11.86 2.59 -5.55
N LEU A 58 -10.66 2.64 -4.97
CA LEU A 58 -10.01 1.50 -4.33
C LEU A 58 -10.57 1.19 -2.93
N LYS A 59 -11.49 2.02 -2.42
CA LYS A 59 -12.07 1.95 -1.07
C LYS A 59 -10.99 1.81 0.01
N LEU A 60 -9.91 2.56 -0.11
CA LEU A 60 -8.81 2.51 0.85
C LEU A 60 -9.26 3.15 2.16
N LEU A 61 -9.20 2.38 3.25
CA LEU A 61 -9.47 2.87 4.60
C LEU A 61 -8.28 3.70 5.10
N LEU A 62 -8.21 4.97 4.69
CA LEU A 62 -7.20 5.94 5.13
C LEU A 62 -7.79 7.35 5.15
N GLN A 63 -7.24 8.20 6.01
CA GLN A 63 -7.54 9.63 6.05
C GLN A 63 -6.43 10.37 5.29
N LEU A 64 -6.82 11.12 4.25
CA LEU A 64 -5.90 12.02 3.55
C LEU A 64 -5.81 13.34 4.30
N PRO A 65 -4.63 14.00 4.30
CA PRO A 65 -4.51 15.35 4.84
C PRO A 65 -5.40 16.33 4.07
N GLN A 66 -5.84 17.38 4.74
CA GLN A 66 -6.68 18.39 4.13
C GLN A 66 -5.89 19.19 3.10
N PHE A 67 -6.42 19.28 1.88
CA PHE A 67 -5.80 20.09 0.84
C PHE A 67 -5.92 21.59 1.18
N PRO A 68 -4.84 22.39 1.06
CA PRO A 68 -4.89 23.82 1.32
C PRO A 68 -5.94 24.50 0.42
N GLY A 69 -6.86 25.28 0.99
CA GLY A 69 -7.94 25.93 0.23
C GLY A 69 -7.49 27.10 -0.65
N ARG A 70 -8.39 27.65 -1.47
CA ARG A 70 -8.16 28.95 -2.14
C ARG A 70 -8.63 30.08 -1.22
N SER A 71 -7.89 31.19 -1.20
CA SER A 71 -8.39 32.41 -0.56
C SER A 71 -9.54 32.96 -1.41
N PHE A 72 -10.65 33.33 -0.76
CA PHE A 72 -11.84 33.84 -1.44
C PHE A 72 -11.77 35.34 -1.76
N PHE A 73 -10.78 36.05 -1.21
CA PHE A 73 -10.64 37.50 -1.35
C PHE A 73 -9.25 37.86 -1.85
N SER A 74 -9.21 38.61 -2.97
CA SER A 74 -8.06 39.06 -3.76
C SER A 74 -7.30 38.02 -4.60
N LYS A 75 -6.66 38.49 -5.68
CA LYS A 75 -5.79 37.68 -6.54
C LYS A 75 -4.54 37.29 -5.74
N THR A 76 -4.33 36.00 -5.53
CA THR A 76 -3.18 35.46 -4.79
C THR A 76 -1.83 35.81 -5.42
N ASN A 77 -1.80 36.11 -6.72
CA ASN A 77 -0.56 36.32 -7.48
C ASN A 77 0.15 37.64 -7.13
N ASP A 78 -0.58 38.62 -6.59
CA ASP A 78 -0.07 39.95 -6.26
C ASP A 78 0.29 40.10 -4.78
N ASP A 79 -0.03 39.08 -3.97
CA ASP A 79 0.12 39.10 -2.52
C ASP A 79 1.21 38.10 -2.08
N LYS A 80 2.40 38.65 -1.85
CA LYS A 80 3.59 37.87 -1.47
C LYS A 80 3.38 37.09 -0.17
N GLU A 81 2.65 37.64 0.80
CA GLU A 81 2.39 36.95 2.07
C GLU A 81 1.49 35.73 1.84
N LYS A 82 0.45 35.86 1.01
CA LYS A 82 -0.40 34.71 0.63
C LYS A 82 0.36 33.64 -0.14
N ILE A 83 1.31 34.03 -1.00
CA ILE A 83 2.17 33.09 -1.73
C ILE A 83 3.05 32.30 -0.76
N ILE A 84 3.68 32.99 0.20
CA ILE A 84 4.52 32.38 1.25
C ILE A 84 3.67 31.47 2.15
N GLN A 85 2.50 31.91 2.58
CA GLN A 85 1.59 31.09 3.39
C GLN A 85 1.19 29.82 2.63
N ARG A 86 0.84 29.94 1.34
CA ARG A 86 0.49 28.79 0.51
C ARG A 86 1.66 27.82 0.32
N LYS A 87 2.89 28.34 0.17
CA LYS A 87 4.11 27.52 0.13
C LYS A 87 4.22 26.63 1.37
N ILE A 88 4.08 27.23 2.56
CA ILE A 88 4.14 26.53 3.85
C ILE A 88 3.03 25.47 3.94
N GLU A 89 1.78 25.83 3.62
CA GLU A 89 0.64 24.92 3.64
C GLU A 89 0.83 23.72 2.70
N LEU A 90 1.36 23.96 1.49
CA LEU A 90 1.65 22.89 0.54
C LEU A 90 2.79 21.99 1.04
N GLU A 91 3.83 22.56 1.65
CA GLU A 91 4.92 21.78 2.24
C GLU A 91 4.42 20.87 3.35
N THR A 92 3.60 21.39 4.26
CA THR A 92 2.95 20.59 5.31
C THR A 92 2.09 19.49 4.70
N TYR A 93 1.20 19.85 3.78
CA TYR A 93 0.31 18.90 3.09
C TYR A 93 1.09 17.75 2.45
N PHE A 94 2.16 18.02 1.70
CA PHE A 94 2.93 16.97 1.03
C PHE A 94 3.74 16.11 2.00
N ASN A 95 4.31 16.68 3.07
CA ASN A 95 5.02 15.89 4.08
C ASN A 95 4.05 14.94 4.82
N GLU A 96 2.86 15.41 5.17
CA GLU A 96 1.81 14.56 5.75
C GLU A 96 1.35 13.49 4.75
N LEU A 97 1.12 13.87 3.50
CA LEU A 97 0.64 12.97 2.45
C LEU A 97 1.65 11.84 2.21
N PHE A 98 2.93 12.16 2.02
CA PHE A 98 3.96 11.17 1.71
C PHE A 98 4.42 10.35 2.92
N SER A 99 3.89 10.64 4.11
CA SER A 99 4.01 9.76 5.28
C SER A 99 3.08 8.53 5.18
N ILE A 100 2.04 8.59 4.33
CA ILE A 100 1.05 7.53 4.17
C ILE A 100 1.57 6.48 3.16
N GLU A 101 2.15 5.40 3.69
CA GLU A 101 2.80 4.35 2.88
C GLU A 101 1.90 3.74 1.78
N LYS A 102 0.61 3.61 2.06
CA LYS A 102 -0.38 3.01 1.14
C LYS A 102 -0.55 3.80 -0.15
N ILE A 103 -0.41 5.13 -0.13
CA ILE A 103 -0.65 5.94 -1.33
C ILE A 103 0.60 6.12 -2.19
N LEU A 104 1.79 5.78 -1.68
CA LEU A 104 3.06 5.92 -2.41
C LEU A 104 3.11 5.03 -3.67
N SER A 105 2.30 3.98 -3.75
CA SER A 105 2.16 3.13 -4.95
C SER A 105 1.12 3.65 -5.94
N LEU A 106 0.36 4.69 -5.61
CA LEU A 106 -0.62 5.27 -6.53
C LEU A 106 0.08 6.15 -7.56
N LYS A 107 -0.27 5.98 -8.83
CA LYS A 107 0.39 6.67 -9.96
C LYS A 107 0.42 8.21 -9.82
N PRO A 108 -0.64 8.91 -9.36
CA PRO A 108 -0.54 10.35 -9.12
C PRO A 108 0.57 10.72 -8.14
N VAL A 109 0.87 9.88 -7.14
CA VAL A 109 1.93 10.13 -6.16
C VAL A 109 3.31 9.82 -6.75
N GLN A 110 3.41 8.73 -7.52
CA GLN A 110 4.67 8.31 -8.16
C GLN A 110 5.29 9.40 -9.07
N GLN A 111 4.49 10.31 -9.63
CA GLN A 111 5.02 11.42 -10.43
C GLN A 111 5.92 12.37 -9.61
N TYR A 112 5.74 12.43 -8.29
CA TYR A 112 6.53 13.28 -7.39
C TYR A 112 7.71 12.56 -6.74
N LEU A 113 7.69 11.22 -6.68
CA LEU A 113 8.71 10.48 -5.95
C LEU A 113 10.01 10.31 -6.78
N PRO A 114 11.19 10.30 -6.13
CA PRO A 114 12.51 10.08 -6.77
C PRO A 114 12.75 8.63 -7.17
N ILE A 115 11.70 7.93 -7.60
CA ILE A 115 11.78 6.54 -8.04
C ILE A 115 11.88 6.55 -9.56
N ASP A 116 12.83 5.79 -10.10
CA ASP A 116 12.84 5.47 -11.52
C ASP A 116 11.50 4.86 -11.91
N ASN A 117 10.95 5.38 -12.99
CA ASN A 117 9.86 4.77 -13.71
C ASN A 117 10.25 3.32 -14.03
N THR A 118 9.94 2.39 -13.13
CA THR A 118 9.73 0.97 -13.46
C THR A 118 8.42 0.89 -14.23
N GLN A 119 8.35 1.67 -15.31
CA GLN A 119 7.28 1.66 -16.29
C GLN A 119 7.67 0.60 -17.32
N ASN A 120 6.83 -0.43 -17.40
CA ASN A 120 6.76 -1.42 -18.46
C ASN A 120 7.84 -2.50 -18.47
N LYS A 121 8.13 -3.08 -17.29
CA LYS A 121 8.47 -4.51 -17.33
C LYS A 121 7.20 -5.29 -17.63
N GLU A 122 7.24 -6.10 -18.68
CA GLU A 122 6.19 -7.05 -18.98
C GLU A 122 5.94 -7.93 -17.76
N MET A 123 4.68 -8.13 -17.37
CA MET A 123 4.33 -8.88 -16.18
C MET A 123 3.69 -10.20 -16.59
N ASN A 124 4.32 -11.31 -16.27
CA ASN A 124 3.72 -12.63 -16.44
C ASN A 124 3.39 -13.18 -15.06
N ILE A 125 2.23 -12.81 -14.52
CA ILE A 125 1.81 -13.19 -13.17
C ILE A 125 0.83 -14.35 -13.24
N SER A 126 1.12 -15.40 -12.48
CA SER A 126 0.15 -16.46 -12.15
C SER A 126 -0.23 -16.37 -10.67
N ILE A 127 -1.47 -16.73 -10.36
CA ILE A 127 -2.02 -16.66 -9.00
C ILE A 127 -2.57 -18.02 -8.60
N LYS A 128 -2.19 -18.48 -7.41
CA LYS A 128 -2.76 -19.66 -6.77
C LYS A 128 -3.37 -19.26 -5.43
N ILE A 129 -4.61 -19.63 -5.15
CA ILE A 129 -5.19 -19.46 -3.82
C ILE A 129 -4.96 -20.75 -3.05
N GLU A 130 -4.05 -20.72 -2.07
CA GLU A 130 -3.58 -21.93 -1.40
C GLU A 130 -4.56 -22.44 -0.36
N ASN A 131 -5.04 -21.52 0.48
CA ASN A 131 -5.95 -21.80 1.58
C ASN A 131 -6.79 -20.56 1.90
N TYR A 132 -7.67 -20.72 2.89
CA TYR A 132 -8.39 -19.62 3.51
C TYR A 132 -8.41 -19.81 5.02
N VAL A 133 -8.66 -18.71 5.73
CA VAL A 133 -8.96 -18.70 7.16
C VAL A 133 -10.29 -17.98 7.38
N ILE A 134 -11.03 -18.41 8.40
CA ILE A 134 -12.27 -17.77 8.84
C ILE A 134 -11.99 -17.08 10.17
N TYR A 135 -12.29 -15.79 10.23
CA TYR A 135 -12.17 -14.98 11.45
C TYR A 135 -13.41 -14.10 11.57
N ASP A 136 -14.16 -14.19 12.67
CA ASP A 136 -15.40 -13.43 12.88
C ASP A 136 -16.35 -13.46 11.67
N ASP A 137 -16.66 -14.67 11.17
CA ASP A 137 -17.48 -14.93 9.97
C ASP A 137 -16.95 -14.31 8.67
N ILE A 138 -15.69 -13.88 8.65
CA ILE A 138 -15.03 -13.31 7.49
C ILE A 138 -14.03 -14.31 6.93
N VAL A 139 -14.23 -14.67 5.65
CA VAL A 139 -13.29 -15.51 4.90
C VAL A 139 -12.17 -14.65 4.32
N VAL A 140 -10.93 -14.99 4.67
CA VAL A 140 -9.70 -14.38 4.13
C VAL A 140 -8.92 -15.44 3.36
N TYR A 141 -8.70 -15.20 2.07
CA TYR A 141 -7.95 -16.09 1.18
C TYR A 141 -6.47 -15.76 1.20
N SER A 142 -5.60 -16.79 1.11
CA SER A 142 -4.16 -16.64 0.94
C SER A 142 -3.78 -16.83 -0.53
N LEU A 143 -3.52 -15.71 -1.22
CA LEU A 143 -3.16 -15.67 -2.64
C LEU A 143 -1.64 -15.71 -2.76
N ARG A 144 -1.10 -16.75 -3.38
CA ARG A 144 0.29 -16.80 -3.83
C ARG A 144 0.38 -16.22 -5.24
N PHE A 145 1.08 -15.10 -5.35
CA PHE A 145 1.47 -14.50 -6.62
C PHE A 145 2.81 -15.08 -7.04
N LYS A 146 2.96 -15.36 -8.34
CA LYS A 146 4.21 -15.78 -8.95
C LYS A 146 4.45 -15.00 -10.23
N ASN A 147 5.57 -14.29 -10.29
CA ASN A 147 6.06 -13.71 -11.53
C ASN A 147 6.89 -14.77 -12.28
N ASN A 148 6.36 -15.23 -13.40
CA ASN A 148 6.96 -16.29 -14.19
C ASN A 148 8.22 -15.83 -14.95
N LEU A 149 8.48 -14.52 -15.06
CA LEU A 149 9.68 -13.99 -15.72
C LEU A 149 10.85 -13.86 -14.75
N GLU A 150 10.62 -13.26 -13.58
CA GLU A 150 11.68 -13.01 -12.59
C GLU A 150 11.82 -14.18 -11.59
N GLY A 151 10.84 -15.07 -11.54
CA GLY A 151 10.81 -16.20 -10.60
C GLY A 151 10.43 -15.81 -9.18
N ASP A 152 10.09 -14.54 -8.91
CA ASP A 152 9.68 -14.10 -7.58
C ASP A 152 8.26 -14.53 -7.23
N GLU A 153 8.08 -14.96 -5.97
CA GLU A 153 6.80 -15.38 -5.42
C GLU A 153 6.53 -14.64 -4.11
N TRP A 154 5.28 -14.24 -3.88
CA TRP A 154 4.87 -13.59 -2.63
C TRP A 154 3.43 -13.96 -2.25
N ILE A 155 3.11 -13.85 -0.96
CA ILE A 155 1.78 -14.16 -0.41
C ILE A 155 1.05 -12.88 -0.04
N TYR A 156 -0.19 -12.76 -0.51
CA TYR A 156 -1.10 -11.67 -0.21
C TYR A 156 -2.42 -12.21 0.32
N LYS A 157 -2.86 -11.73 1.48
CA LYS A 157 -4.12 -12.18 2.09
C LYS A 157 -5.22 -11.16 1.83
N GLN A 158 -6.33 -11.61 1.27
CA GLN A 158 -7.45 -10.74 0.86
C GLN A 158 -8.80 -11.41 1.06
N ARG A 159 -9.81 -10.58 1.32
CA ARG A 159 -11.21 -10.98 1.35
C ARG A 159 -11.83 -10.87 -0.03
N TYR A 160 -12.89 -11.62 -0.27
CA TYR A 160 -13.66 -11.53 -1.52
C TYR A 160 -14.09 -10.10 -1.85
N SER A 161 -14.54 -9.32 -0.86
CA SER A 161 -14.98 -7.93 -1.07
C SER A 161 -13.85 -7.01 -1.51
N GLU A 162 -12.62 -7.27 -1.07
CA GLU A 162 -11.46 -6.44 -1.43
C GLU A 162 -11.04 -6.72 -2.87
N ILE A 163 -11.04 -8.00 -3.28
CA ILE A 163 -10.84 -8.39 -4.68
C ILE A 163 -11.96 -7.82 -5.57
N LYS A 164 -13.20 -7.79 -5.08
CA LYS A 164 -14.32 -7.17 -5.80
C LYS A 164 -14.13 -5.67 -5.99
N ASN A 165 -13.59 -4.97 -4.99
CA ASN A 165 -13.31 -3.53 -5.12
C ASN A 165 -12.30 -3.25 -6.25
N ILE A 166 -11.33 -4.15 -6.46
CA ILE A 166 -10.40 -4.06 -7.59
C ILE A 166 -11.14 -4.23 -8.93
N HIS A 167 -12.05 -5.21 -9.03
CA HIS A 167 -12.87 -5.39 -10.22
C HIS A 167 -13.75 -4.16 -10.51
N ASP A 168 -14.46 -3.66 -9.49
CA ASP A 168 -15.33 -2.50 -9.60
C ASP A 168 -14.53 -1.25 -10.03
N ALA A 169 -13.33 -1.04 -9.46
CA ALA A 169 -12.45 0.06 -9.84
C ALA A 169 -11.97 -0.04 -11.30
N LEU A 170 -11.76 -1.24 -11.83
CA LEU A 170 -11.43 -1.44 -13.25
C LEU A 170 -12.65 -1.15 -14.15
N LEU A 171 -13.86 -1.54 -13.74
CA LEU A 171 -15.09 -1.17 -14.45
C LEU A 171 -15.25 0.34 -14.55
N ASP A 172 -15.03 1.06 -13.45
CA ASP A 172 -15.13 2.52 -13.38
C ASP A 172 -14.04 3.24 -14.21
N GLN A 173 -12.93 2.56 -14.51
CA GLN A 173 -11.90 3.02 -15.44
C GLN A 173 -12.19 2.68 -16.91
N GLY A 174 -13.35 2.08 -17.21
CA GLY A 174 -13.78 1.81 -18.58
C GLY A 174 -13.37 0.44 -19.12
N PHE A 175 -12.90 -0.49 -18.29
CA PHE A 175 -12.50 -1.83 -18.73
C PHE A 175 -13.67 -2.82 -18.90
N LYS A 176 -14.94 -2.36 -18.88
CA LYS A 176 -16.15 -3.21 -18.86
C LYS A 176 -16.13 -4.38 -19.87
N ASN A 177 -15.69 -4.15 -21.10
CA ASN A 177 -15.69 -5.16 -22.16
C ASN A 177 -14.39 -6.00 -22.22
N LYS A 178 -13.46 -5.75 -21.30
CA LYS A 178 -12.12 -6.33 -21.24
C LYS A 178 -11.90 -7.21 -20.00
N LEU A 179 -12.83 -7.17 -19.04
CA LEU A 179 -12.73 -7.93 -17.80
C LEU A 179 -13.44 -9.28 -17.92
N PRO A 180 -12.87 -10.36 -17.33
CA PRO A 180 -13.63 -11.58 -17.11
C PRO A 180 -14.80 -11.32 -16.16
N SER A 181 -15.82 -12.17 -16.22
CA SER A 181 -16.97 -12.09 -15.30
C SER A 181 -16.51 -12.29 -13.86
N PHE A 182 -16.91 -11.38 -12.97
CA PHE A 182 -16.57 -11.51 -11.55
C PHE A 182 -17.41 -12.63 -10.90
N PRO A 183 -16.81 -13.52 -10.08
CA PRO A 183 -17.55 -14.57 -9.39
C PRO A 183 -18.67 -13.98 -8.53
N THR A 184 -19.91 -14.37 -8.73
CA THR A 184 -21.06 -13.81 -8.00
C THR A 184 -21.18 -14.36 -6.59
N ARG A 185 -21.83 -13.61 -5.70
CA ARG A 185 -22.29 -14.16 -4.41
C ARG A 185 -23.57 -14.94 -4.65
N LYS A 186 -23.78 -16.05 -3.93
CA LYS A 186 -25.11 -16.66 -3.83
C LYS A 186 -26.04 -15.62 -3.17
N LEU A 187 -27.20 -15.39 -3.77
CA LEU A 187 -28.20 -14.42 -3.30
C LEU A 187 -28.98 -14.91 -2.06
N PHE A 188 -28.86 -16.20 -1.71
CA PHE A 188 -29.53 -16.82 -0.57
C PHE A 188 -28.56 -17.73 0.21
N GLY A 189 -28.53 -17.57 1.55
CA GLY A 189 -27.72 -18.36 2.51
C GLY A 189 -26.47 -17.64 3.06
N GLN A 190 -26.08 -17.97 4.30
CA GLN A 190 -24.82 -17.52 4.93
C GLN A 190 -23.64 -18.10 4.17
N THR A 191 -23.17 -17.29 3.23
CA THR A 191 -22.13 -17.63 2.27
C THR A 191 -20.78 -18.00 2.92
N ASN A 192 -20.57 -17.60 4.17
CA ASN A 192 -19.29 -17.77 4.87
C ASN A 192 -19.29 -18.96 5.84
N GLU A 193 -20.38 -19.72 5.93
CA GLU A 193 -20.50 -20.85 6.86
C GLU A 193 -20.37 -22.21 6.16
N ASN A 194 -20.68 -22.30 4.86
CA ASN A 194 -20.59 -23.54 4.11
C ASN A 194 -19.20 -23.69 3.45
N PRO A 195 -18.35 -24.65 3.88
CA PRO A 195 -17.00 -24.85 3.34
C PRO A 195 -16.97 -25.13 1.83
N GLU A 196 -17.95 -25.86 1.30
CA GLU A 196 -18.03 -26.15 -0.15
C GLU A 196 -18.28 -24.87 -0.96
N THR A 197 -19.08 -23.96 -0.43
CA THR A 197 -19.32 -22.65 -1.08
C THR A 197 -18.07 -21.77 -1.03
N ILE A 198 -17.29 -21.87 0.05
CA ILE A 198 -16.01 -21.15 0.18
C ILE A 198 -14.97 -21.71 -0.80
N GLU A 199 -14.85 -23.03 -0.91
CA GLU A 199 -13.93 -23.69 -1.84
C GLU A 199 -14.32 -23.44 -3.30
N LYS A 200 -15.61 -23.54 -3.66
CA LYS A 200 -16.05 -23.17 -5.01
C LYS A 200 -15.69 -21.73 -5.34
N ARG A 201 -15.94 -20.79 -4.42
CA ARG A 201 -15.57 -19.39 -4.62
C ARG A 201 -14.06 -19.21 -4.73
N LYS A 202 -13.27 -19.96 -3.97
CA LYS A 202 -11.80 -19.94 -4.06
C LYS A 202 -11.35 -20.32 -5.47
N GLU A 203 -11.91 -21.38 -6.04
CA GLU A 203 -11.65 -21.80 -7.41
C GLU A 203 -12.07 -20.73 -8.43
N ASP A 204 -13.31 -20.22 -8.32
CA ASP A 204 -13.83 -19.19 -9.21
C ASP A 204 -12.98 -17.90 -9.17
N LEU A 205 -12.55 -17.47 -7.97
CA LEU A 205 -11.66 -16.32 -7.79
C LEU A 205 -10.28 -16.57 -8.38
N GLN A 206 -9.72 -17.77 -8.22
CA GLN A 206 -8.44 -18.12 -8.80
C GLN A 206 -8.50 -18.06 -10.33
N ASN A 207 -9.55 -18.62 -10.92
CA ASN A 207 -9.76 -18.59 -12.37
C ASN A 207 -9.93 -17.14 -12.86
N TYR A 208 -10.80 -16.36 -12.20
CA TYR A 208 -10.98 -14.94 -12.49
C TYR A 208 -9.66 -14.16 -12.46
N LEU A 209 -8.86 -14.32 -11.39
CA LEU A 209 -7.60 -13.61 -11.22
C LEU A 209 -6.59 -14.01 -12.29
N ASN A 210 -6.41 -15.30 -12.57
CA ASN A 210 -5.50 -15.71 -13.65
C ASN A 210 -5.95 -15.15 -15.01
N SER A 211 -7.25 -15.18 -15.33
CA SER A 211 -7.75 -14.56 -16.56
C SER A 211 -7.55 -13.05 -16.59
N LEU A 212 -7.72 -12.36 -15.46
CA LEU A 212 -7.49 -10.92 -15.33
C LEU A 212 -6.04 -10.55 -15.65
N PHE A 213 -5.09 -11.35 -15.12
CA PHE A 213 -3.66 -11.16 -15.38
C PHE A 213 -3.20 -11.67 -16.74
N CYS A 214 -4.04 -12.35 -17.54
CA CYS A 214 -3.72 -12.64 -18.95
C CYS A 214 -4.04 -11.48 -19.91
N ALA A 215 -4.88 -10.52 -19.50
CA ALA A 215 -5.28 -9.41 -20.36
C ALA A 215 -4.26 -8.26 -20.30
N GLN A 216 -3.41 -8.13 -21.32
CA GLN A 216 -2.30 -7.15 -21.37
C GLN A 216 -2.75 -5.71 -21.05
N GLU A 217 -3.84 -5.25 -21.67
CA GLU A 217 -4.36 -3.90 -21.46
C GLU A 217 -4.79 -3.64 -20.00
N VAL A 218 -5.24 -4.70 -19.31
CA VAL A 218 -5.63 -4.63 -17.90
C VAL A 218 -4.39 -4.62 -16.99
N GLN A 219 -3.34 -5.35 -17.34
CA GLN A 219 -2.07 -5.31 -16.61
C GLN A 219 -1.42 -3.92 -16.61
N GLU A 220 -1.59 -3.18 -17.71
CA GLU A 220 -1.07 -1.82 -17.83
C GLU A 220 -1.82 -0.79 -16.97
N SER A 221 -3.03 -1.15 -16.49
CA SER A 221 -3.88 -0.30 -15.67
C SER A 221 -3.21 0.08 -14.34
N GLN A 222 -3.55 1.28 -13.86
CA GLN A 222 -3.03 1.77 -12.59
C GLN A 222 -3.50 0.93 -11.41
N ILE A 223 -4.71 0.37 -11.51
CA ILE A 223 -5.31 -0.45 -10.46
C ILE A 223 -4.55 -1.77 -10.29
N ILE A 224 -4.18 -2.45 -11.38
CA ILE A 224 -3.39 -3.68 -11.31
C ILE A 224 -1.97 -3.41 -10.83
N LYS A 225 -1.32 -2.34 -11.34
CA LYS A 225 0.01 -1.93 -10.85
C LYS A 225 0.00 -1.63 -9.36
N PHE A 226 -1.06 -0.96 -8.88
CA PHE A 226 -1.28 -0.73 -7.46
C PHE A 226 -1.44 -2.05 -6.68
N LEU A 227 -2.29 -2.96 -7.13
CA LEU A 227 -2.50 -4.27 -6.50
C LEU A 227 -1.20 -5.06 -6.34
N ILE A 228 -0.37 -5.11 -7.39
CA ILE A 228 0.92 -5.80 -7.35
C ILE A 228 1.86 -5.13 -6.34
N SER A 229 1.98 -3.80 -6.40
CA SER A 229 2.86 -3.08 -5.47
C SER A 229 2.41 -3.22 -4.01
N ASP A 230 1.11 -3.09 -3.74
CA ASP A 230 0.51 -3.22 -2.41
C ASP A 230 0.67 -4.65 -1.86
N SER A 231 0.46 -5.66 -2.71
CA SER A 231 0.63 -7.07 -2.33
C SER A 231 2.07 -7.45 -2.00
N LYS A 232 3.07 -6.94 -2.73
CA LYS A 232 4.49 -7.13 -2.40
C LYS A 232 4.85 -6.47 -1.06
N LYS A 233 4.42 -5.20 -0.85
CA LYS A 233 4.63 -4.50 0.43
C LYS A 233 3.99 -5.24 1.61
N TYR A 234 2.77 -5.75 1.43
CA TYR A 234 2.08 -6.56 2.43
C TYR A 234 2.89 -7.80 2.81
N HIS A 235 3.40 -8.52 1.81
CA HIS A 235 4.22 -9.71 2.03
C HIS A 235 5.49 -9.39 2.83
N GLU A 236 6.23 -8.37 2.42
CA GLU A 236 7.45 -7.92 3.11
C GLU A 236 7.18 -7.53 4.58
N LYS A 237 6.07 -6.82 4.84
CA LYS A 237 5.65 -6.45 6.19
C LYS A 237 5.38 -7.68 7.05
N ASN A 238 4.72 -8.69 6.50
CA ASN A 238 4.42 -9.92 7.23
C ASN A 238 5.65 -10.77 7.51
N LEU A 239 6.58 -10.89 6.56
CA LEU A 239 7.86 -11.59 6.79
C LEU A 239 8.61 -10.99 8.00
N LYS A 240 8.72 -9.65 8.05
CA LYS A 240 9.35 -8.95 9.20
C LYS A 240 8.63 -9.24 10.51
N LEU A 241 7.29 -9.26 10.49
CA LEU A 241 6.51 -9.56 11.69
C LEU A 241 6.73 -11.00 12.17
N GLU A 242 6.86 -11.96 11.25
CA GLU A 242 7.18 -13.35 11.58
C GLU A 242 8.60 -13.50 12.15
N GLU A 243 9.59 -12.81 11.59
CA GLU A 243 10.97 -12.76 12.12
C GLU A 243 11.02 -12.18 13.54
N LEU A 244 10.29 -11.07 13.77
CA LEU A 244 10.17 -10.46 15.09
C LEU A 244 9.51 -11.41 16.09
N LYS A 245 8.43 -12.10 15.70
CA LYS A 245 7.78 -13.10 16.55
C LYS A 245 8.73 -14.24 16.89
N LYS A 246 9.42 -14.82 15.91
CA LYS A 246 10.39 -15.91 16.13
C LYS A 246 11.50 -15.49 17.09
N SER A 247 12.10 -14.32 16.88
CA SER A 247 13.15 -13.81 17.76
C SER A 247 12.66 -13.53 19.18
N SER A 248 11.42 -13.05 19.35
CA SER A 248 10.82 -12.85 20.68
C SER A 248 10.56 -14.16 21.42
N THR A 249 10.09 -15.20 20.72
CA THR A 249 9.87 -16.54 21.30
C THR A 249 11.19 -17.18 21.72
N LEU A 250 12.25 -17.05 20.91
CA LEU A 250 13.58 -17.55 21.24
C LEU A 250 14.16 -16.86 22.48
N LYS A 251 13.99 -15.53 22.61
CA LYS A 251 14.40 -14.79 23.81
C LYS A 251 13.63 -15.26 25.05
N ALA A 252 12.30 -15.39 24.96
CA ALA A 252 11.49 -15.87 26.07
C ALA A 252 11.87 -17.28 26.53
N GLN A 253 12.22 -18.17 25.59
CA GLN A 253 12.71 -19.52 25.89
C GLN A 253 14.11 -19.50 26.54
N ALA A 254 15.02 -18.63 26.06
CA ALA A 254 16.34 -18.46 26.65
C ALA A 254 16.25 -17.93 28.10
N ASP A 255 15.41 -16.92 28.33
CA ASP A 255 15.18 -16.33 29.66
C ASP A 255 14.55 -17.34 30.62
N PHE A 256 13.60 -18.17 30.15
CA PHE A 256 13.01 -19.25 30.93
C PHE A 256 14.06 -20.31 31.33
N ASN A 257 14.88 -20.74 30.38
CA ASN A 257 15.95 -21.72 30.62
C ASN A 257 17.02 -21.20 31.58
N GLN A 258 17.36 -19.90 31.49
CA GLN A 258 18.29 -19.26 32.41
C GLN A 258 17.74 -19.22 33.84
N LYS A 259 16.49 -18.77 34.02
CA LYS A 259 15.83 -18.77 35.35
C LYS A 259 15.72 -20.17 35.94
N TYR A 260 15.48 -21.19 35.12
CA TYR A 260 15.43 -22.58 35.56
C TYR A 260 16.81 -23.06 36.06
N ARG A 261 17.90 -22.74 35.34
CA ARG A 261 19.27 -23.07 35.77
C ARG A 261 19.66 -22.37 37.07
N GLU A 262 19.34 -21.08 37.21
CA GLU A 262 19.60 -20.30 38.44
C GLU A 262 18.84 -20.87 39.65
N LYS A 263 17.58 -21.30 39.46
CA LYS A 263 16.79 -21.96 40.52
C LYS A 263 17.35 -23.33 40.91
N THR A 264 17.85 -24.09 39.93
CA THR A 264 18.42 -25.42 40.16
C THR A 264 19.76 -25.31 40.91
N GLN A 265 20.61 -24.35 40.56
CA GLN A 265 21.87 -24.08 41.26
C GLN A 265 21.66 -23.60 42.71
N LYS A 266 20.66 -22.74 42.96
CA LYS A 266 20.30 -22.33 44.32
C LYS A 266 19.83 -23.50 45.18
N ASN A 267 19.03 -24.41 44.62
CA ASN A 267 18.57 -25.59 45.35
C ASN A 267 19.70 -26.58 45.65
N SER A 268 20.68 -26.75 44.75
CA SER A 268 21.83 -27.63 45.01
C SER A 268 22.78 -27.08 46.08
N LEU A 269 22.91 -25.75 46.19
CA LEU A 269 23.73 -25.11 47.23
C LEU A 269 23.11 -25.27 48.63
N LEU A 270 21.79 -25.16 48.75
CA LEU A 270 21.06 -25.33 50.01
C LEU A 270 21.09 -26.78 50.56
N ILE A 271 21.30 -27.78 49.70
CA ILE A 271 21.42 -29.19 50.12
C ILE A 271 22.81 -29.47 50.69
N HIS A 272 23.85 -28.78 50.21
CA HIS A 272 25.22 -28.92 50.72
C HIS A 272 25.48 -28.20 52.05
N GLU A 273 24.65 -27.23 52.43
CA GLU A 273 24.75 -26.53 53.72
C GLU A 273 24.02 -27.24 54.88
N ASN A 274 23.27 -28.33 54.60
CA ASN A 274 22.48 -29.07 55.60
C ASN A 274 22.98 -30.51 55.84
N ILE A 275 24.23 -30.81 55.47
CA ILE A 275 24.94 -32.07 55.79
C ILE A 275 26.14 -31.71 56.67
#